data_AF-A0AAD7Q6R5-F1
#
_entry.id   AF-A0AAD7Q6R5-F1
#
_cell.length_a   1.000
_cell.length_b   1.000
_cell.length_c   1.000
_cell.angle_alpha   90.00
_cell.angle_beta   90.00
_cell.angle_gamma   90.00
#
_symmetry.space_group_name_H-M   'P 1'
#
loop_
_entity.id
_entity.type
_entity.pdbx_description
1 polymer ?
#
loop_
_entity_poly.entity_id
_entity_poly.type
_entity_poly.pdbx_seq_one_letter_code
_entity_poly.pdbx_strand_id
1 'polypeptide(L)'
;MVLSGNSHSNTFNPRKGMPNLLSSSKISISTYSFPSSPTPPPSQTDTPDESMMEENIENAESIIKKWDLNSSTYTKATSLLQHSTREAKEFLKSVRDLHQAMHFFVSKNATSDKLVLAQNRMQIAMKRLEKEFYLILSANMNHLDPESVSSPSSGGSSNTDDKEKVGSEEELENVKDSVTDAKRVSSLAMSGLKSIADCMISCGYGKKCFKLYKILRKSIVEEGLHRLGIERFKSSQIHKMSWEALEFVISNWLNAIRIAVRTLFTGKPVLCDHVLSASQTTKESCFLEIPQEGAINLFRFPELITKSKPSQEKIYRLMEQYEEISCLWPEIELVFSFESTSAIKLQAHSSLLNLGEYIHATLSDFEAAIQKNMSKSPALGGGIHPLTRSAMNYISSLAEYDGTLSTIIAHYPLPRKSPPPEPYYENPNPTDVSASAVSVYLAWLILVLL
;
A
#
# COMPACT_ATOMS: atom_id res chain seq x y z
N MET A 1 4.93 62.09 -4.75
CA MET A 1 5.67 62.57 -3.55
C MET A 1 6.14 61.31 -2.82
N VAL A 2 7.23 60.65 -3.23
CA VAL A 2 8.68 60.97 -3.19
C VAL A 2 9.24 60.94 -1.76
N LEU A 3 10.31 60.11 -1.63
CA LEU A 3 11.32 59.96 -0.55
C LEU A 3 10.98 58.95 0.55
N SER A 4 11.86 58.08 1.06
CA SER A 4 13.24 57.63 0.78
C SER A 4 13.46 56.50 1.82
N GLY A 5 14.01 55.31 1.55
CA GLY A 5 15.41 55.04 1.23
C GLY A 5 16.31 55.21 2.47
N ASN A 6 16.70 54.14 3.17
CA ASN A 6 18.06 53.58 3.15
C ASN A 6 18.32 52.44 4.16
N SER A 7 19.10 51.50 3.66
CA SER A 7 19.89 50.46 4.30
C SER A 7 21.00 51.03 5.20
N HIS A 8 21.41 50.28 6.24
CA HIS A 8 22.82 50.18 6.61
C HIS A 8 23.17 48.86 7.31
N SER A 9 24.14 48.20 6.69
CA SER A 9 25.09 47.22 7.20
C SER A 9 25.75 47.64 8.53
N ASN A 10 26.00 46.68 9.43
CA ASN A 10 27.10 46.79 10.39
C ASN A 10 27.84 45.46 10.57
N THR A 11 29.02 45.45 9.96
CA THR A 11 30.19 44.61 10.22
C THR A 11 30.73 44.83 11.64
N PHE A 12 31.00 43.77 12.42
CA PHE A 12 31.97 43.82 13.51
C PHE A 12 32.61 42.44 13.79
N ASN A 13 33.92 42.39 13.55
CA ASN A 13 34.99 41.60 14.17
C ASN A 13 36.21 42.57 14.18
N PRO A 14 37.32 42.42 14.95
CA PRO A 14 37.85 41.23 15.65
C PRO A 14 38.58 41.50 17.02
N ARG A 15 39.03 40.45 17.74
CA ARG A 15 40.39 40.27 18.36
C ARG A 15 40.39 39.11 19.36
N LYS A 16 41.14 38.03 19.06
CA LYS A 16 42.47 37.65 19.59
C LYS A 16 42.47 37.01 20.99
N GLY A 17 42.91 35.76 21.06
CA GLY A 17 43.28 35.08 22.31
C GLY A 17 43.45 33.55 22.19
N MET A 18 44.52 33.11 21.51
CA MET A 18 45.08 31.74 21.51
C MET A 18 45.65 31.37 22.92
N PRO A 19 45.87 30.08 23.29
CA PRO A 19 46.83 29.19 22.62
C PRO A 19 46.47 27.71 22.41
N ASN A 20 47.19 27.18 21.42
CA ASN A 20 47.29 25.80 20.94
C ASN A 20 47.89 24.84 21.97
N LEU A 21 47.48 23.57 21.90
CA LEU A 21 48.33 22.43 22.22
C LEU A 21 48.39 21.48 21.03
N LEU A 22 49.56 21.46 20.41
CA LEU A 22 50.00 20.53 19.36
C LEU A 22 50.49 19.23 20.00
N SER A 23 50.20 18.09 19.38
CA SER A 23 51.00 16.87 19.53
C SER A 23 51.23 16.27 18.15
N SER A 24 52.36 16.62 17.55
CA SER A 24 52.91 16.01 16.34
C SER A 24 54.11 15.16 16.74
N SER A 25 54.00 13.84 16.61
CA SER A 25 55.15 12.93 16.75
C SER A 25 55.91 12.88 15.43
N LYS A 26 57.14 13.39 15.46
CA LYS A 26 58.15 13.34 14.40
C LYS A 26 58.61 11.89 14.20
N ILE A 27 58.73 11.45 12.96
CA ILE A 27 59.60 10.34 12.59
C ILE A 27 60.57 10.86 11.53
N SER A 28 61.85 10.73 11.87
CA SER A 28 63.02 11.24 11.16
C SER A 28 63.27 10.48 9.86
N ILE A 29 63.58 11.22 8.81
CA ILE A 29 64.10 10.69 7.53
C ILE A 29 65.58 10.35 7.75
N SER A 30 65.95 9.07 7.67
CA SER A 30 67.33 8.65 7.47
C SER A 30 67.55 8.27 6.02
N THR A 31 68.42 9.02 5.35
CA THR A 31 68.91 8.74 4.01
C THR A 31 69.85 7.55 4.06
N TYR A 32 69.44 6.40 3.52
CA TYR A 32 70.35 5.31 3.17
C TYR A 32 70.14 4.95 1.71
N SER A 33 71.13 5.31 0.90
CA SER A 33 71.25 4.94 -0.51
C SER A 33 71.82 3.52 -0.60
N PHE A 34 71.11 2.61 -1.25
CA PHE A 34 71.64 1.33 -1.72
C PHE A 34 71.21 1.06 -3.17
N PRO A 35 71.99 0.29 -3.96
CA PRO A 35 71.95 0.31 -5.42
C PRO A 35 70.76 -0.48 -5.99
N SER A 36 70.30 -0.02 -7.15
CA SER A 36 69.24 -0.62 -7.95
C SER A 36 69.61 -2.05 -8.41
N SER A 37 68.77 -3.02 -8.04
CA SER A 37 68.65 -4.30 -8.75
C SER A 37 67.56 -4.17 -9.83
N PRO A 38 67.72 -4.80 -11.00
CA PRO A 38 66.79 -4.64 -12.11
C PRO A 38 65.45 -5.34 -11.79
N THR A 39 64.38 -4.56 -11.89
CA THR A 39 62.98 -5.01 -11.85
C THR A 39 62.70 -5.96 -13.03
N PRO A 40 62.00 -7.09 -12.82
CA PRO A 40 61.48 -7.88 -13.93
C PRO A 40 60.42 -7.05 -14.70
N PRO A 41 60.22 -7.31 -16.01
CA PRO A 41 59.29 -6.53 -16.82
C PRO A 41 57.85 -6.63 -16.26
N PRO A 42 57.01 -5.61 -16.49
CA PRO A 42 55.64 -5.60 -15.99
C PRO A 42 54.86 -6.77 -16.61
N SER A 43 54.22 -7.55 -15.74
CA SER A 43 53.23 -8.55 -16.11
C SER A 43 52.18 -7.90 -17.00
N GLN A 44 51.84 -8.59 -18.08
CA GLN A 44 50.83 -8.20 -19.06
C GLN A 44 49.53 -7.77 -18.34
N THR A 45 49.08 -6.57 -18.65
CA THR A 45 47.70 -6.14 -18.40
C THR A 45 46.77 -7.00 -19.24
N ASP A 46 45.88 -7.78 -18.61
CA ASP A 46 44.80 -8.52 -19.27
C ASP A 46 43.84 -7.55 -19.97
N THR A 47 44.20 -7.09 -21.17
CA THR A 47 43.24 -6.48 -22.09
C THR A 47 42.35 -7.60 -22.63
N PRO A 48 41.01 -7.47 -22.55
CA PRO A 48 40.12 -8.50 -23.07
C PRO A 48 40.41 -8.74 -24.56
N ASP A 49 40.66 -9.99 -24.93
CA ASP A 49 40.96 -10.34 -26.31
C ASP A 49 39.70 -10.19 -27.18
N GLU A 50 39.88 -9.68 -28.39
CA GLU A 50 38.78 -9.37 -29.30
C GLU A 50 38.07 -10.65 -29.76
N SER A 51 38.80 -11.74 -29.95
CA SER A 51 38.21 -13.04 -30.29
C SER A 51 37.31 -13.56 -29.17
N MET A 52 37.66 -13.32 -27.91
CA MET A 52 36.88 -13.77 -26.75
C MET A 52 35.56 -12.99 -26.63
N MET A 53 35.58 -11.69 -26.96
CA MET A 53 34.38 -10.86 -26.98
C MET A 53 33.47 -11.18 -28.17
N GLU A 54 34.04 -11.61 -29.29
CA GLU A 54 33.28 -12.10 -30.44
C GLU A 54 32.62 -13.45 -30.14
N GLU A 55 33.35 -14.38 -29.52
CA GLU A 55 32.80 -15.66 -29.05
C GLU A 55 31.63 -15.47 -28.08
N ASN A 56 31.71 -14.47 -27.19
CA ASN A 56 30.61 -14.11 -26.29
C ASN A 56 29.35 -13.68 -27.06
N ILE A 57 29.48 -12.97 -28.18
CA ILE A 57 28.34 -12.57 -29.02
C ILE A 57 27.72 -13.79 -29.69
N GLU A 58 28.53 -14.69 -30.24
CA GLU A 58 28.06 -15.91 -30.91
C GLU A 58 27.36 -16.87 -29.93
N ASN A 59 27.98 -17.11 -28.77
CA ASN A 59 27.42 -17.92 -27.70
C ASN A 59 26.09 -17.33 -27.21
N ALA A 60 26.04 -16.02 -26.98
CA ALA A 60 24.81 -15.34 -26.58
C ALA A 60 23.73 -15.39 -27.67
N GLU A 61 24.10 -15.30 -28.94
CA GLU A 61 23.14 -15.43 -30.05
C GLU A 61 22.44 -16.78 -30.05
N SER A 62 23.18 -17.87 -29.90
CA SER A 62 22.60 -19.23 -29.90
C SER A 62 21.56 -19.41 -28.79
N ILE A 63 21.86 -18.90 -27.59
CA ILE A 63 21.02 -19.00 -26.40
C ILE A 63 19.82 -18.04 -26.49
N ILE A 64 20.04 -16.78 -26.89
CA ILE A 64 18.97 -15.78 -26.97
C ILE A 64 17.96 -16.14 -28.07
N LYS A 65 18.44 -16.62 -29.23
CA LYS A 65 17.58 -16.96 -30.36
C LYS A 65 16.67 -18.16 -30.05
N LYS A 66 17.15 -19.14 -29.28
CA LYS A 66 16.32 -20.25 -28.75
C LYS A 66 15.11 -19.74 -27.97
N TRP A 67 15.25 -18.61 -27.28
CA TRP A 67 14.22 -18.01 -26.44
C TRP A 67 13.55 -16.77 -27.05
N ASP A 68 13.73 -16.55 -28.36
CA ASP A 68 13.04 -15.47 -29.06
C ASP A 68 11.52 -15.72 -29.07
N LEU A 69 10.78 -14.72 -28.61
CA LEU A 69 9.33 -14.73 -28.57
C LEU A 69 8.70 -14.83 -29.97
N ASN A 70 9.44 -14.50 -31.03
CA ASN A 70 8.95 -14.61 -32.40
C ASN A 70 9.21 -15.99 -33.03
N SER A 71 10.04 -16.84 -32.42
CA SER A 71 10.51 -18.08 -33.06
C SER A 71 9.51 -19.23 -32.99
N SER A 72 8.73 -19.38 -31.92
CA SER A 72 7.75 -20.46 -31.81
C SER A 72 6.63 -20.15 -30.81
N THR A 73 5.47 -20.79 -30.99
CA THR A 73 4.32 -20.71 -30.07
C THR A 73 4.64 -21.33 -28.71
N TYR A 74 5.51 -22.34 -28.68
CA TYR A 74 6.01 -22.98 -27.45
C TYR A 74 6.82 -21.98 -26.61
N THR A 75 7.78 -21.27 -27.21
CA THR A 75 8.58 -20.25 -26.54
C THR A 75 7.72 -19.09 -26.01
N LYS A 76 6.56 -18.83 -26.63
CA LYS A 76 5.59 -17.87 -26.12
C LYS A 76 4.82 -18.39 -24.90
N ALA A 77 4.60 -19.68 -24.75
CA ALA A 77 3.81 -20.24 -23.64
C ALA A 77 4.70 -20.65 -22.44
N THR A 78 5.94 -21.06 -22.69
CA THR A 78 6.84 -21.61 -21.66
C THR A 78 7.52 -20.52 -20.86
N SER A 79 7.51 -20.61 -19.52
CA SER A 79 8.38 -19.80 -18.64
C SER A 79 9.76 -20.43 -18.54
N LEU A 80 10.79 -19.65 -18.91
CA LEU A 80 12.20 -20.03 -18.82
C LEU A 80 12.61 -20.39 -17.39
N LEU A 81 12.14 -19.61 -16.41
CA LEU A 81 12.55 -19.75 -15.01
C LEU A 81 11.80 -20.86 -14.26
N GLN A 82 10.59 -21.21 -14.69
CA GLN A 82 9.88 -22.38 -14.15
C GLN A 82 10.30 -23.70 -14.82
N HIS A 83 10.69 -23.67 -16.10
CA HIS A 83 11.04 -24.89 -16.83
C HIS A 83 12.42 -25.46 -16.45
N SER A 84 13.43 -24.60 -16.26
CA SER A 84 14.78 -25.05 -15.86
C SER A 84 15.59 -23.93 -15.22
N THR A 85 15.95 -24.10 -13.95
CA THR A 85 16.85 -23.18 -13.24
C THR A 85 18.22 -23.09 -13.92
N ARG A 86 18.68 -24.17 -14.58
CA ARG A 86 19.97 -24.18 -15.29
C ARG A 86 19.91 -23.33 -16.56
N GLU A 87 18.90 -23.54 -17.41
CA GLU A 87 18.75 -22.76 -18.65
C GLU A 87 18.51 -21.28 -18.35
N ALA A 88 17.79 -20.97 -17.27
CA ALA A 88 17.60 -19.60 -16.84
C ALA A 88 18.92 -18.92 -16.40
N LYS A 89 19.77 -19.62 -15.65
CA LYS A 89 21.09 -19.10 -15.25
C LYS A 89 22.01 -18.89 -16.44
N GLU A 90 22.01 -19.84 -17.39
CA GLU A 90 22.76 -19.74 -18.64
C GLU A 90 22.29 -18.53 -19.46
N PHE A 91 20.97 -18.38 -19.65
CA PHE A 91 20.41 -17.23 -20.36
C PHE A 91 20.80 -15.90 -19.70
N LEU A 92 20.63 -15.77 -18.37
CA LEU A 92 21.01 -14.54 -17.66
C LEU A 92 22.52 -14.26 -17.75
N LYS A 93 23.36 -15.29 -17.78
CA LYS A 93 24.80 -15.15 -17.99
C LYS A 93 25.09 -14.64 -19.40
N SER A 94 24.52 -15.26 -20.43
CA SER A 94 24.68 -14.83 -21.82
C SER A 94 24.28 -13.38 -22.05
N VAL A 95 23.24 -12.90 -21.37
CA VAL A 95 22.84 -11.48 -21.45
C VAL A 95 23.90 -10.55 -20.87
N ARG A 96 24.52 -10.91 -19.74
CA ARG A 96 25.61 -10.12 -19.14
C ARG A 96 26.87 -10.16 -20.00
N ASP A 97 27.23 -11.34 -20.51
CA ASP A 97 28.40 -11.52 -21.37
C ASP A 97 28.24 -10.72 -22.68
N LEU A 98 27.02 -10.72 -23.25
CA LEU A 98 26.67 -9.88 -24.41
C LEU A 98 26.79 -8.38 -24.10
N HIS A 99 26.35 -7.94 -22.92
CA HIS A 99 26.48 -6.54 -22.51
C HIS A 99 27.96 -6.13 -22.35
N GLN A 100 28.78 -7.00 -21.77
CA GLN A 100 30.22 -6.77 -21.65
C GLN A 100 30.89 -6.66 -23.04
N ALA A 101 30.54 -7.56 -23.96
CA ALA A 101 31.03 -7.51 -25.34
C ALA A 101 30.59 -6.20 -26.04
N MET A 102 29.34 -5.78 -25.87
CA MET A 102 28.87 -4.50 -26.40
C MET A 102 29.68 -3.32 -25.87
N HIS A 103 29.94 -3.27 -24.55
CA HIS A 103 30.78 -2.21 -23.96
C HIS A 103 32.20 -2.19 -24.52
N PHE A 104 32.79 -3.38 -24.72
CA PHE A 104 34.10 -3.51 -25.32
C PHE A 104 34.14 -2.99 -26.77
N PHE A 105 33.19 -3.42 -27.62
CA PHE A 105 33.14 -2.97 -29.01
C PHE A 105 32.81 -1.49 -29.15
N VAL A 106 31.97 -0.91 -28.28
CA VAL A 106 31.73 0.55 -28.22
C VAL A 106 33.03 1.31 -27.95
N SER A 107 33.88 0.79 -27.05
CA SER A 107 35.16 1.44 -26.69
C SER A 107 36.22 1.36 -27.79
N LYS A 108 36.21 0.30 -28.61
CA LYS A 108 37.17 0.09 -29.70
C LYS A 108 36.71 0.67 -31.04
N ASN A 109 35.48 0.41 -31.44
CA ASN A 109 34.95 0.79 -32.74
C ASN A 109 33.41 0.88 -32.75
N ALA A 110 32.88 2.09 -32.62
CA ALA A 110 31.45 2.36 -32.49
C ALA A 110 30.62 2.07 -33.76
N THR A 111 31.24 1.84 -34.92
CA THR A 111 30.53 1.59 -36.20
C THR A 111 30.62 0.12 -36.65
N SER A 112 30.96 -0.81 -35.76
CA SER A 112 31.06 -2.23 -36.11
C SER A 112 29.68 -2.88 -36.35
N ASP A 113 29.53 -3.63 -37.43
CA ASP A 113 28.34 -4.46 -37.70
C ASP A 113 28.06 -5.46 -36.55
N LYS A 114 29.12 -5.90 -35.87
CA LYS A 114 29.03 -6.77 -34.68
C LYS A 114 28.29 -6.09 -33.53
N LEU A 115 28.46 -4.77 -33.37
CA LEU A 115 27.75 -4.00 -32.35
C LEU A 115 26.26 -3.90 -32.66
N VAL A 116 25.90 -3.72 -33.94
CA VAL A 116 24.49 -3.69 -34.39
C VAL A 116 23.82 -5.05 -34.14
N LEU A 117 24.50 -6.15 -34.50
CA LEU A 117 24.03 -7.50 -34.20
C LEU A 117 23.84 -7.70 -32.70
N ALA A 118 24.85 -7.38 -31.88
CA ALA A 118 24.78 -7.50 -30.43
C ALA A 118 23.63 -6.68 -29.83
N GLN A 119 23.41 -5.46 -30.32
CA GLN A 119 22.30 -4.60 -29.88
C GLN A 119 20.93 -5.21 -30.23
N ASN A 120 20.78 -5.79 -31.42
CA ASN A 120 19.55 -6.50 -31.80
C ASN A 120 19.29 -7.72 -30.90
N ARG A 121 20.34 -8.50 -30.59
CA ARG A 121 20.24 -9.64 -29.66
C ARG A 121 19.88 -9.19 -28.25
N MET A 122 20.46 -8.09 -27.78
CA MET A 122 20.14 -7.49 -26.48
C MET A 122 18.65 -7.09 -26.40
N GLN A 123 18.08 -6.51 -27.45
CA GLN A 123 16.66 -6.17 -27.48
C GLN A 123 15.75 -7.40 -27.37
N ILE A 124 16.09 -8.49 -28.05
CA ILE A 124 15.35 -9.77 -27.97
C ILE A 124 15.43 -10.31 -26.54
N ALA A 125 16.64 -10.33 -25.97
CA ALA A 125 16.85 -10.79 -24.61
C ALA A 125 16.04 -9.97 -23.59
N MET A 126 16.05 -8.64 -23.70
CA MET A 126 15.29 -7.77 -22.79
C MET A 126 13.78 -8.01 -22.90
N LYS A 127 13.23 -8.18 -24.12
CA LYS A 127 11.82 -8.54 -24.30
C LYS A 127 11.48 -9.88 -23.63
N ARG A 128 12.38 -10.86 -23.68
CA ARG A 128 12.21 -12.14 -23.00
C ARG A 128 12.22 -11.98 -21.48
N LEU A 129 13.19 -11.23 -20.93
CA LEU A 129 13.27 -10.95 -19.49
C LEU A 129 12.03 -10.21 -18.98
N GLU A 130 11.52 -9.23 -19.73
CA GLU A 130 10.29 -8.52 -19.39
C GLU A 130 9.09 -9.45 -19.30
N LYS A 131 8.99 -10.41 -20.22
CA LYS A 131 7.93 -11.43 -20.20
C LYS A 131 8.05 -12.38 -19.02
N GLU A 132 9.25 -12.89 -18.73
CA GLU A 132 9.45 -13.75 -17.57
C GLU A 132 9.16 -13.04 -16.26
N PHE A 133 9.58 -11.78 -16.16
CA PHE A 133 9.28 -10.93 -15.01
C PHE A 133 7.77 -10.80 -14.80
N TYR A 134 7.02 -10.61 -15.90
CA TYR A 134 5.56 -10.62 -15.87
C TYR A 134 4.99 -11.94 -15.38
N LEU A 135 5.37 -13.06 -16.01
CA LEU A 135 4.82 -14.39 -15.71
C LEU A 135 5.01 -14.77 -14.23
N ILE A 136 6.20 -14.53 -13.69
CA ILE A 136 6.51 -14.85 -12.29
C ILE A 136 5.69 -13.96 -11.36
N LEU A 137 5.62 -12.65 -11.64
CA LEU A 137 4.91 -11.71 -10.78
C LEU A 137 3.39 -11.97 -10.79
N SER A 138 2.82 -12.33 -11.95
CA SER A 138 1.39 -12.64 -12.08
C SER A 138 1.01 -14.01 -11.52
N ALA A 139 1.92 -15.00 -11.54
CA ALA A 139 1.60 -16.36 -11.07
C ALA A 139 1.67 -16.49 -9.53
N ASN A 140 2.42 -15.63 -8.84
CA ASN A 140 2.73 -15.79 -7.41
C ASN A 140 2.02 -14.77 -6.51
N MET A 141 0.94 -14.14 -6.99
CA MET A 141 0.33 -12.98 -6.31
C MET A 141 -0.20 -13.26 -4.90
N ASN A 142 -0.76 -14.45 -4.68
CA ASN A 142 -1.38 -14.81 -3.40
C ASN A 142 -0.35 -15.23 -2.34
N HIS A 143 0.93 -15.36 -2.71
CA HIS A 143 1.98 -15.94 -1.86
C HIS A 143 3.14 -14.97 -1.56
N LEU A 144 3.14 -13.76 -2.14
CA LEU A 144 4.20 -12.76 -1.98
C LEU A 144 3.95 -11.76 -0.84
N ASP A 145 3.14 -12.13 0.16
CA ASP A 145 2.85 -11.29 1.31
C ASP A 145 4.03 -11.28 2.30
N PRO A 146 4.37 -10.13 2.96
CA PRO A 146 5.49 -10.04 3.88
C PRO A 146 5.47 -11.12 4.97
N GLU A 147 4.31 -11.50 5.49
CA GLU A 147 4.23 -12.52 6.54
C GLU A 147 4.66 -13.91 6.06
N SER A 148 4.51 -14.22 4.77
CA SER A 148 4.95 -15.51 4.21
C SER A 148 6.48 -15.63 4.15
N VAL A 149 7.19 -14.49 4.12
CA VAL A 149 8.64 -14.40 3.86
C VAL A 149 9.44 -13.88 5.07
N SER A 150 8.77 -13.31 6.08
CA SER A 150 9.43 -12.61 7.20
C SER A 150 9.56 -13.39 8.50
N SER A 151 9.20 -14.68 8.56
CA SER A 151 9.53 -15.51 9.73
C SER A 151 10.87 -16.22 9.49
N PRO A 152 12.01 -15.68 9.96
CA PRO A 152 13.15 -16.50 10.29
C PRO A 152 12.75 -17.39 11.47
N SER A 153 13.23 -18.61 11.46
CA SER A 153 13.09 -19.57 12.54
C SER A 153 13.55 -18.96 13.88
N SER A 154 12.62 -18.51 14.71
CA SER A 154 12.83 -18.49 16.16
C SER A 154 12.19 -19.74 16.73
N GLY A 155 12.95 -20.83 16.74
CA GLY A 155 12.71 -21.91 17.67
C GLY A 155 12.86 -21.33 19.08
N GLY A 156 11.73 -21.02 19.70
CA GLY A 156 11.64 -20.49 21.05
C GLY A 156 10.48 -21.17 21.74
N SER A 157 10.77 -22.30 22.39
CA SER A 157 9.89 -22.94 23.36
C SER A 157 9.44 -21.88 24.38
N SER A 158 8.14 -21.63 24.44
CA SER A 158 7.51 -20.99 25.58
C SER A 158 6.40 -21.91 26.05
N ASN A 159 6.69 -22.61 27.15
CA ASN A 159 5.72 -23.41 27.87
C ASN A 159 4.64 -22.49 28.44
N THR A 160 3.39 -22.73 28.05
CA THR A 160 2.24 -22.36 28.85
C THR A 160 1.25 -23.51 28.78
N ASP A 161 1.06 -24.14 29.94
CA ASP A 161 0.11 -25.20 30.19
C ASP A 161 -1.35 -24.76 29.92
N ASP A 162 -2.21 -25.76 29.73
CA ASP A 162 -3.67 -25.72 29.70
C ASP A 162 -4.37 -25.19 28.42
N LYS A 163 -4.79 -26.11 27.54
CA LYS A 163 -6.15 -26.71 27.57
C LYS A 163 -6.38 -27.67 26.40
N GLU A 164 -7.04 -28.77 26.71
CA GLU A 164 -7.47 -29.84 25.80
C GLU A 164 -8.29 -29.32 24.61
N LYS A 165 -7.86 -29.66 23.40
CA LYS A 165 -8.77 -29.79 22.25
C LYS A 165 -8.26 -30.89 21.33
N VAL A 166 -8.97 -32.01 21.34
CA VAL A 166 -8.78 -33.13 20.40
C VAL A 166 -9.14 -32.62 19.01
N GLY A 167 -8.12 -32.34 18.21
CA GLY A 167 -8.20 -32.13 16.76
C GLY A 167 -7.23 -33.12 16.12
N SER A 168 -7.73 -33.91 15.16
CA SER A 168 -7.01 -34.94 14.42
C SER A 168 -5.63 -34.45 13.93
N GLU A 169 -4.58 -35.18 14.29
CA GLU A 169 -3.17 -34.91 13.93
C GLU A 169 -2.96 -34.84 12.40
N GLU A 170 -3.83 -35.50 11.63
CA GLU A 170 -3.81 -35.52 10.16
C GLU A 170 -4.21 -34.20 9.47
N GLU A 171 -5.00 -33.32 10.12
CA GLU A 171 -5.34 -32.00 9.54
C GLU A 171 -4.21 -30.97 9.77
N LEU A 172 -3.47 -31.09 10.87
CA LEU A 172 -2.35 -30.19 11.17
C LEU A 172 -1.11 -30.48 10.32
N GLU A 173 -0.85 -31.75 9.94
CA GLU A 173 0.23 -32.10 9.02
C GLU A 173 -0.06 -31.61 7.58
N ASN A 174 -1.28 -31.79 7.08
CA ASN A 174 -1.67 -31.34 5.74
C ASN A 174 -1.63 -29.80 5.58
N VAL A 175 -2.04 -29.05 6.61
CA VAL A 175 -1.93 -27.57 6.60
C VAL A 175 -0.46 -27.13 6.70
N LYS A 176 0.36 -27.82 7.49
CA LYS A 176 1.79 -27.51 7.63
C LYS A 176 2.58 -27.78 6.35
N ASP A 177 2.31 -28.89 5.66
CA ASP A 177 2.91 -29.20 4.36
C ASP A 177 2.48 -28.20 3.29
N SER A 178 1.18 -27.87 3.21
CA SER A 178 0.65 -26.85 2.28
C SER A 178 1.28 -25.47 2.50
N VAL A 179 1.47 -25.06 3.75
CA VAL A 179 2.13 -23.79 4.12
C VAL A 179 3.62 -23.80 3.76
N THR A 180 4.32 -24.93 3.97
CA THR A 180 5.73 -25.04 3.59
C THR A 180 5.96 -25.02 2.08
N ASP A 181 5.06 -25.63 1.31
CA ASP A 181 5.11 -25.62 -0.14
C ASP A 181 4.78 -24.23 -0.72
N ALA A 182 3.76 -23.54 -0.19
CA ALA A 182 3.45 -22.16 -0.58
C ALA A 182 4.63 -21.21 -0.30
N LYS A 183 5.32 -21.37 0.83
CA LYS A 183 6.51 -20.59 1.19
C LYS A 183 7.70 -20.87 0.26
N ARG A 184 7.91 -22.13 -0.14
CA ARG A 184 8.94 -22.51 -1.12
C ARG A 184 8.68 -21.91 -2.50
N VAL A 185 7.43 -21.97 -2.96
CA VAL A 185 7.00 -21.38 -4.24
C VAL A 185 7.22 -19.86 -4.24
N SER A 186 6.85 -19.18 -3.15
CA SER A 186 7.08 -17.74 -2.96
C SER A 186 8.57 -17.38 -2.98
N SER A 187 9.40 -18.13 -2.25
CA SER A 187 10.86 -17.90 -2.21
C SER A 187 11.52 -18.09 -3.58
N LEU A 188 11.10 -19.10 -4.35
CA LEU A 188 11.63 -19.35 -5.69
C LEU A 188 11.24 -18.22 -6.66
N ALA A 189 9.98 -17.76 -6.58
CA ALA A 189 9.49 -16.63 -7.37
C ALA A 189 10.26 -15.34 -7.05
N MET A 190 10.50 -15.05 -5.76
CA MET A 190 11.27 -13.88 -5.34
C MET A 190 12.71 -13.93 -5.83
N SER A 191 13.38 -15.09 -5.70
CA SER A 191 14.73 -15.29 -6.23
C SER A 191 14.78 -15.13 -7.76
N GLY A 192 13.75 -15.60 -8.47
CA GLY A 192 13.64 -15.46 -9.92
C GLY A 192 13.47 -13.99 -10.35
N LEU A 193 12.54 -13.27 -9.71
CA LEU A 193 12.32 -11.83 -9.93
C LEU A 193 13.60 -11.03 -9.65
N LYS A 194 14.29 -11.32 -8.54
CA LYS A 194 15.54 -10.68 -8.17
C LYS A 194 16.63 -10.93 -9.21
N SER A 195 16.81 -12.18 -9.65
CA SER A 195 17.81 -12.54 -10.66
C SER A 195 17.57 -11.84 -12.00
N ILE A 196 16.30 -11.70 -12.42
CA ILE A 196 15.95 -10.94 -13.63
C ILE A 196 16.26 -9.45 -13.42
N ALA A 197 15.81 -8.88 -12.30
CA ALA A 197 16.01 -7.47 -12.00
C ALA A 197 17.50 -7.10 -11.98
N ASP A 198 18.33 -7.87 -11.28
CA ASP A 198 19.77 -7.66 -11.21
C ASP A 198 20.44 -7.74 -12.58
N CYS A 199 20.01 -8.69 -13.42
CA CYS A 199 20.47 -8.79 -14.80
C CYS A 199 20.09 -7.55 -15.63
N MET A 200 18.82 -7.12 -15.58
CA MET A 200 18.35 -5.93 -16.30
C MET A 200 19.07 -4.66 -15.80
N ILE A 201 19.26 -4.51 -14.49
CA ILE A 201 19.91 -3.34 -13.87
C ILE A 201 21.39 -3.31 -14.27
N SER A 202 22.11 -4.42 -14.14
CA SER A 202 23.53 -4.51 -14.53
C SER A 202 23.77 -4.29 -16.02
N CYS A 203 22.79 -4.57 -16.88
CA CYS A 203 22.85 -4.29 -18.31
C CYS A 203 22.41 -2.86 -18.70
N GLY A 204 22.19 -1.96 -17.73
CA GLY A 204 21.78 -0.57 -17.97
C GLY A 204 20.27 -0.36 -18.21
N TYR A 205 19.44 -1.40 -18.07
CA TYR A 205 17.99 -1.34 -18.26
C TYR A 205 17.20 -1.12 -16.96
N GLY A 206 17.84 -0.68 -15.87
CA GLY A 206 17.21 -0.50 -14.56
C GLY A 206 15.96 0.40 -14.59
N LYS A 207 15.96 1.51 -15.34
CA LYS A 207 14.78 2.38 -15.50
C LYS A 207 13.60 1.64 -16.16
N LYS A 208 13.88 0.78 -17.15
CA LYS A 208 12.87 0.00 -17.86
C LYS A 208 12.31 -1.11 -16.97
N CYS A 209 13.20 -1.82 -16.25
CA CYS A 209 12.82 -2.83 -15.25
C CYS A 209 11.90 -2.23 -14.18
N PHE A 210 12.27 -1.07 -13.64
CA PHE A 210 11.46 -0.35 -12.65
C PHE A 210 10.09 0.07 -13.20
N LYS A 211 10.05 0.63 -14.42
CA LYS A 211 8.78 1.00 -15.08
C LYS A 211 7.89 -0.23 -15.29
N LEU A 212 8.46 -1.35 -15.72
CA LEU A 212 7.73 -2.61 -15.88
C LEU A 212 7.14 -3.06 -14.55
N TYR A 213 7.96 -3.13 -13.49
CA TYR A 213 7.50 -3.51 -12.15
C TYR A 213 6.30 -2.65 -11.70
N LYS A 214 6.39 -1.32 -11.88
CA LYS A 214 5.28 -0.41 -11.55
C LYS A 214 3.99 -0.71 -12.31
N ILE A 215 4.07 -0.84 -13.63
CA ILE A 215 2.90 -1.14 -14.47
C ILE A 215 2.23 -2.43 -14.03
N LEU A 216 3.03 -3.48 -13.82
CA LEU A 216 2.51 -4.78 -13.44
C LEU A 216 1.92 -4.78 -12.05
N ARG A 217 2.61 -4.23 -11.05
CA ARG A 217 2.06 -4.13 -9.69
C ARG A 217 0.79 -3.28 -9.65
N LYS A 218 0.71 -2.20 -10.42
CA LYS A 218 -0.52 -1.40 -10.54
C LYS A 218 -1.66 -2.26 -11.08
N SER A 219 -1.46 -2.92 -12.22
CA SER A 219 -2.47 -3.80 -12.83
C SER A 219 -2.93 -4.91 -11.89
N ILE A 220 -2.02 -5.49 -11.11
CA ILE A 220 -2.31 -6.53 -10.12
C ILE A 220 -3.20 -6.01 -8.99
N VAL A 221 -2.89 -4.82 -8.46
CA VAL A 221 -3.71 -4.21 -7.39
C VAL A 221 -5.09 -3.85 -7.91
N GLU A 222 -5.18 -3.33 -9.15
CA GLU A 222 -6.45 -3.00 -9.79
C GLU A 222 -7.30 -4.25 -10.03
N GLU A 223 -6.71 -5.34 -10.52
CA GLU A 223 -7.39 -6.63 -10.67
C GLU A 223 -7.83 -7.20 -9.31
N GLY A 224 -6.97 -7.09 -8.29
CA GLY A 224 -7.30 -7.51 -6.92
C GLY A 224 -8.52 -6.77 -6.36
N LEU A 225 -8.58 -5.45 -6.55
CA LEU A 225 -9.74 -4.64 -6.17
C LEU A 225 -10.99 -5.01 -6.97
N HIS A 226 -10.83 -5.24 -8.28
CA HIS A 226 -11.95 -5.67 -9.13
C HIS A 226 -12.53 -7.00 -8.68
N ARG A 227 -11.68 -7.99 -8.33
CA ARG A 227 -12.11 -9.29 -7.80
C ARG A 227 -12.79 -9.21 -6.43
N LEU A 228 -12.46 -8.20 -5.63
CA LEU A 228 -13.17 -7.87 -4.39
C LEU A 228 -14.51 -7.15 -4.65
N GLY A 229 -14.89 -6.90 -5.90
CA GLY A 229 -16.10 -6.18 -6.27
C GLY A 229 -16.03 -4.68 -6.00
N ILE A 230 -14.83 -4.10 -5.93
CA ILE A 230 -14.65 -2.65 -5.87
C ILE A 230 -14.80 -2.07 -7.27
N GLU A 231 -16.00 -1.58 -7.56
CA GLU A 231 -16.30 -0.93 -8.83
C GLU A 231 -16.07 0.59 -8.78
N ARG A 232 -15.91 1.19 -9.96
CA ARG A 232 -15.79 2.64 -10.11
C ARG A 232 -17.16 3.26 -10.32
N PHE A 233 -17.84 3.57 -9.23
CA PHE A 233 -19.14 4.22 -9.29
C PHE A 233 -19.04 5.72 -9.56
N LYS A 234 -19.93 6.21 -10.43
CA LYS A 234 -20.25 7.63 -10.54
C LYS A 234 -21.41 7.97 -9.61
N SER A 235 -21.46 9.21 -9.12
CA SER A 235 -22.58 9.71 -8.31
C SER A 235 -23.93 9.40 -8.97
N SER A 236 -24.06 9.61 -10.28
CA SER A 236 -25.29 9.34 -11.03
C SER A 236 -25.72 7.87 -11.05
N GLN A 237 -24.79 6.92 -10.90
CA GLN A 237 -25.12 5.49 -10.86
C GLN A 237 -25.69 5.12 -9.48
N ILE A 238 -25.04 5.59 -8.40
CA ILE A 238 -25.53 5.39 -7.02
C ILE A 238 -26.94 5.94 -6.84
N HIS A 239 -27.24 7.12 -7.41
CA HIS A 239 -28.56 7.75 -7.28
C HIS A 239 -29.66 7.05 -8.09
N LYS A 240 -29.31 6.23 -9.09
CA LYS A 240 -30.26 5.46 -9.90
C LYS A 240 -30.51 4.06 -9.35
N MET A 241 -29.68 3.60 -8.42
CA MET A 241 -29.75 2.27 -7.84
C MET A 241 -30.91 2.21 -6.83
N SER A 242 -31.59 1.06 -6.75
CA SER A 242 -32.53 0.82 -5.65
C SER A 242 -31.76 0.68 -4.34
N TRP A 243 -32.46 0.87 -3.21
CA TRP A 243 -31.79 0.76 -1.91
C TRP A 243 -31.28 -0.66 -1.65
N GLU A 244 -32.03 -1.69 -2.02
CA GLU A 244 -31.66 -3.09 -1.82
C GLU A 244 -30.38 -3.44 -2.58
N ALA A 245 -30.26 -2.92 -3.80
CA ALA A 245 -29.06 -3.11 -4.59
C ALA A 245 -27.87 -2.33 -4.00
N LEU A 246 -28.08 -1.09 -3.54
CA LEU A 246 -27.04 -0.29 -2.90
C LEU A 246 -26.55 -0.92 -1.59
N GLU A 247 -27.45 -1.47 -0.78
CA GLU A 247 -27.14 -2.17 0.46
C GLU A 247 -26.24 -3.39 0.21
N PHE A 248 -26.52 -4.15 -0.85
CA PHE A 248 -25.65 -5.25 -1.27
C PHE A 248 -24.25 -4.76 -1.64
N VAL A 249 -24.14 -3.65 -2.38
CA VAL A 249 -22.84 -3.04 -2.73
C VAL A 249 -22.10 -2.55 -1.50
N ILE A 250 -22.79 -1.91 -0.54
CA ILE A 250 -22.20 -1.47 0.73
C ILE A 250 -21.65 -2.68 1.51
N SER A 251 -22.43 -3.76 1.59
CA SER A 251 -22.03 -4.99 2.28
C SER A 251 -20.79 -5.62 1.64
N ASN A 252 -20.73 -5.64 0.30
CA ASN A 252 -19.54 -6.10 -0.40
C ASN A 252 -18.34 -5.17 -0.15
N TRP A 253 -18.55 -3.86 -0.16
CA TRP A 253 -17.52 -2.87 0.13
C TRP A 253 -16.94 -3.01 1.55
N LEU A 254 -17.77 -3.26 2.57
CA LEU A 254 -17.34 -3.48 3.95
C LEU A 254 -16.40 -4.69 4.09
N ASN A 255 -16.68 -5.77 3.35
CA ASN A 255 -15.80 -6.93 3.32
C ASN A 255 -14.50 -6.63 2.54
N ALA A 256 -14.62 -5.91 1.43
CA ALA A 256 -13.51 -5.62 0.53
C ALA A 256 -12.50 -4.64 1.12
N ILE A 257 -12.93 -3.60 1.86
CA ILE A 257 -12.04 -2.57 2.41
C ILE A 257 -11.02 -3.18 3.38
N ARG A 258 -11.46 -4.09 4.25
CA ARG A 258 -10.58 -4.78 5.21
C ARG A 258 -9.50 -5.59 4.51
N ILE A 259 -9.88 -6.35 3.48
CA ILE A 259 -8.94 -7.14 2.68
C ILE A 259 -8.00 -6.21 1.92
N ALA A 260 -8.52 -5.16 1.29
CA ALA A 260 -7.71 -4.23 0.50
C ALA A 260 -6.65 -3.51 1.33
N VAL A 261 -7.04 -2.97 2.50
CA VAL A 261 -6.11 -2.27 3.41
C VAL A 261 -5.07 -3.24 3.97
N ARG A 262 -5.51 -4.39 4.51
CA ARG A 262 -4.60 -5.31 5.22
C ARG A 262 -3.70 -6.13 4.29
N THR A 263 -4.13 -6.43 3.07
CA THR A 263 -3.39 -7.31 2.16
C THR A 263 -2.88 -6.58 0.91
N LEU A 264 -3.78 -6.01 0.09
CA LEU A 264 -3.43 -5.46 -1.23
C LEU A 264 -2.53 -4.23 -1.13
N PHE A 265 -2.70 -3.40 -0.10
CA PHE A 265 -1.91 -2.18 0.07
C PHE A 265 -0.66 -2.39 0.94
N THR A 266 -0.68 -3.31 1.90
CA THR A 266 0.46 -3.62 2.80
C THR A 266 1.63 -4.32 2.08
N GLY A 267 1.38 -5.21 1.12
CA GLY A 267 2.42 -6.05 0.46
C GLY A 267 3.36 -5.36 -0.55
N LYS A 268 3.50 -4.03 -0.52
CA LYS A 268 4.24 -3.22 -1.53
C LYS A 268 5.71 -2.90 -1.18
N PRO A 269 6.07 -2.53 0.07
CA PRO A 269 7.44 -2.17 0.45
C PRO A 269 8.43 -3.32 0.23
N VAL A 270 8.06 -4.49 0.73
CA VAL A 270 8.97 -5.63 0.89
C VAL A 270 9.39 -6.18 -0.46
N LEU A 271 8.47 -6.26 -1.41
CA LEU A 271 8.76 -6.78 -2.74
C LEU A 271 9.62 -5.80 -3.56
N CYS A 272 9.38 -4.49 -3.44
CA CYS A 272 10.17 -3.49 -4.17
C CYS A 272 11.61 -3.45 -3.66
N ASP A 273 11.79 -3.50 -2.34
CA ASP A 273 13.10 -3.53 -1.69
C ASP A 273 13.87 -4.80 -2.03
N HIS A 274 13.21 -5.95 -1.91
CA HIS A 274 13.84 -7.24 -2.16
C HIS A 274 14.22 -7.42 -3.64
N VAL A 275 13.35 -7.05 -4.59
CA VAL A 275 13.58 -7.29 -6.02
C VAL A 275 14.49 -6.23 -6.65
N LEU A 276 14.29 -4.96 -6.33
CA LEU A 276 14.93 -3.86 -7.08
C LEU A 276 16.04 -3.15 -6.32
N SER A 277 16.26 -3.46 -5.03
CA SER A 277 17.23 -2.74 -4.18
C SER A 277 17.06 -1.22 -4.33
N ALA A 278 15.81 -0.77 -4.37
CA ALA A 278 15.41 0.54 -4.85
C ALA A 278 15.95 1.67 -3.96
N SER A 279 16.33 2.80 -4.57
CA SER A 279 16.61 4.04 -3.83
C SER A 279 15.36 4.55 -3.14
N GLN A 280 15.50 5.35 -2.08
CA GLN A 280 14.36 5.91 -1.34
C GLN A 280 13.35 6.64 -2.24
N THR A 281 13.82 7.45 -3.18
CA THR A 281 12.97 8.16 -4.16
C THR A 281 12.22 7.21 -5.10
N THR A 282 12.83 6.08 -5.43
CA THR A 282 12.26 5.04 -6.29
C THR A 282 11.17 4.27 -5.54
N LYS A 283 11.39 3.98 -4.25
CA LYS A 283 10.37 3.39 -3.38
C LYS A 283 9.16 4.31 -3.28
N GLU A 284 9.36 5.58 -2.94
CA GLU A 284 8.28 6.56 -2.77
C GLU A 284 7.40 6.72 -4.01
N SER A 285 7.99 6.69 -5.21
CA SER A 285 7.22 6.71 -6.47
C SER A 285 6.38 5.44 -6.68
N CYS A 286 6.87 4.26 -6.28
CA CYS A 286 6.07 3.03 -6.25
C CYS A 286 4.92 3.13 -5.23
N PHE A 287 5.20 3.68 -4.05
CA PHE A 287 4.21 3.84 -2.97
C PHE A 287 3.04 4.71 -3.36
N LEU A 288 3.30 5.81 -4.08
CA LEU A 288 2.24 6.66 -4.59
C LEU A 288 1.49 5.96 -5.73
N GLU A 289 2.15 5.72 -6.85
CA GLU A 289 1.46 5.47 -8.11
C GLU A 289 0.73 4.12 -8.20
N ILE A 290 1.17 3.11 -7.43
CA ILE A 290 0.59 1.76 -7.49
C ILE A 290 -0.80 1.70 -6.81
N PRO A 291 -0.99 2.09 -5.54
CA PRO A 291 -2.32 2.11 -4.92
C PRO A 291 -3.20 3.27 -5.39
N GLN A 292 -2.65 4.40 -5.82
CA GLN A 292 -3.34 5.70 -5.81
C GLN A 292 -4.77 5.66 -6.32
N GLU A 293 -4.96 5.23 -7.56
CA GLU A 293 -6.27 5.27 -8.22
C GLU A 293 -7.27 4.31 -7.56
N GLY A 294 -6.82 3.10 -7.21
CA GLY A 294 -7.65 2.09 -6.56
C GLY A 294 -8.03 2.45 -5.13
N ALA A 295 -7.08 2.96 -4.34
CA ALA A 295 -7.29 3.39 -2.96
C ALA A 295 -8.20 4.63 -2.90
N ILE A 296 -7.98 5.62 -3.77
CA ILE A 296 -8.88 6.78 -3.87
C ILE A 296 -10.29 6.33 -4.21
N ASN A 297 -10.46 5.42 -5.17
CA ASN A 297 -11.79 4.91 -5.53
C ASN A 297 -12.46 4.15 -4.37
N LEU A 298 -11.71 3.29 -3.68
CA LEU A 298 -12.18 2.56 -2.50
C LEU A 298 -12.69 3.52 -1.42
N PHE A 299 -11.88 4.50 -1.03
CA PHE A 299 -12.24 5.44 0.02
C PHE A 299 -13.27 6.47 -0.42
N ARG A 300 -13.39 6.79 -1.71
CA ARG A 300 -14.40 7.74 -2.22
C ARG A 300 -15.82 7.18 -2.20
N PHE A 301 -15.99 5.86 -2.22
CA PHE A 301 -17.31 5.23 -2.35
C PHE A 301 -18.36 5.74 -1.32
N PRO A 302 -18.06 5.82 -0.01
CA PRO A 302 -18.99 6.38 0.97
C PRO A 302 -19.47 7.80 0.65
N GLU A 303 -18.59 8.69 0.16
CA GLU A 303 -18.96 10.07 -0.22
C GLU A 303 -19.95 10.13 -1.38
N LEU A 304 -20.01 9.09 -2.22
CA LEU A 304 -20.99 9.04 -3.30
C LEU A 304 -22.39 8.79 -2.76
N ILE A 305 -22.51 8.11 -1.61
CA ILE A 305 -23.78 7.78 -0.96
C ILE A 305 -24.30 8.99 -0.17
N THR A 306 -23.40 9.70 0.53
CA THR A 306 -23.74 10.85 1.37
C THR A 306 -24.22 12.07 0.58
N LYS A 307 -24.01 12.10 -0.74
CA LYS A 307 -24.57 13.14 -1.64
C LYS A 307 -26.08 13.06 -1.82
N SER A 308 -26.69 11.94 -1.46
CA SER A 308 -28.14 11.80 -1.48
C SER A 308 -28.79 12.51 -0.29
N LYS A 309 -30.12 12.69 -0.32
CA LYS A 309 -30.84 13.29 0.82
C LYS A 309 -30.67 12.40 2.07
N PRO A 310 -30.49 12.98 3.27
CA PRO A 310 -30.60 12.26 4.55
C PRO A 310 -31.85 11.39 4.61
N SER A 311 -31.69 10.13 5.02
CA SER A 311 -32.77 9.16 5.16
C SER A 311 -32.46 8.19 6.29
N GLN A 312 -33.45 7.95 7.14
CA GLN A 312 -33.35 7.03 8.27
C GLN A 312 -33.03 5.59 7.83
N GLU A 313 -33.50 5.19 6.64
CA GLU A 313 -33.27 3.85 6.08
C GLU A 313 -31.78 3.56 5.85
N LYS A 314 -30.98 4.59 5.57
CA LYS A 314 -29.56 4.44 5.23
C LYS A 314 -28.62 4.54 6.42
N ILE A 315 -29.11 5.03 7.56
CA ILE A 315 -28.26 5.49 8.66
C ILE A 315 -27.34 4.38 9.17
N TYR A 316 -27.89 3.17 9.39
CA TYR A 316 -27.15 2.05 9.97
C TYR A 316 -26.01 1.58 9.06
N ARG A 317 -26.27 1.43 7.76
CA ARG A 317 -25.24 1.06 6.78
C ARG A 317 -24.15 2.11 6.61
N LEU A 318 -24.46 3.39 6.84
CA LEU A 318 -23.45 4.45 6.82
C LEU A 318 -22.65 4.51 8.12
N MET A 319 -23.27 4.17 9.26
CA MET A 319 -22.58 3.99 10.53
C MET A 319 -21.59 2.83 10.49
N GLU A 320 -22.00 1.68 9.92
CA GLU A 320 -21.08 0.54 9.68
C GLU A 320 -19.87 0.95 8.84
N GLN A 321 -20.08 1.76 7.78
CA GLN A 321 -18.97 2.27 6.95
C GLN A 321 -18.06 3.24 7.73
N TYR A 322 -18.64 4.12 8.54
CA TYR A 322 -17.88 5.05 9.38
C TYR A 322 -17.01 4.27 10.38
N GLU A 323 -17.60 3.27 11.03
CA GLU A 323 -16.92 2.42 12.00
C GLU A 323 -15.80 1.62 11.37
N GLU A 324 -16.02 1.00 10.20
CA GLU A 324 -14.99 0.22 9.51
C GLU A 324 -13.78 1.08 9.11
N ILE A 325 -14.00 2.29 8.57
CA ILE A 325 -12.88 3.20 8.23
C ILE A 325 -12.17 3.68 9.50
N SER A 326 -12.91 4.01 10.55
CA SER A 326 -12.34 4.46 11.82
C SER A 326 -11.49 3.37 12.49
N CYS A 327 -11.97 2.13 12.45
CA CYS A 327 -11.28 0.95 12.96
C CYS A 327 -9.99 0.67 12.19
N LEU A 328 -10.02 0.82 10.86
CA LEU A 328 -8.85 0.63 9.99
C LEU A 328 -7.89 1.83 9.96
N TRP A 329 -8.19 2.93 10.67
CA TRP A 329 -7.40 4.16 10.60
C TRP A 329 -5.90 3.95 10.93
N PRO A 330 -5.52 3.20 11.99
CA PRO A 330 -4.12 2.94 12.28
C PRO A 330 -3.39 2.20 11.14
N GLU A 331 -4.04 1.20 10.52
CA GLU A 331 -3.47 0.51 9.37
C GLU A 331 -3.38 1.42 8.14
N ILE A 332 -4.37 2.28 7.91
CA ILE A 332 -4.36 3.28 6.83
C ILE A 332 -3.17 4.25 7.01
N GLU A 333 -2.92 4.74 8.23
CA GLU A 333 -1.79 5.61 8.53
C GLU A 333 -0.45 4.91 8.30
N LEU A 334 -0.34 3.64 8.69
CA LEU A 334 0.87 2.85 8.52
C LEU A 334 1.16 2.56 7.04
N VAL A 335 0.14 2.12 6.30
CA VAL A 335 0.24 1.77 4.87
C VAL A 335 0.52 3.00 4.01
N PHE A 336 -0.07 4.16 4.35
CA PHE A 336 0.08 5.43 3.65
C PHE A 336 0.87 6.45 4.47
N SER A 337 2.00 6.02 5.01
CA SER A 337 2.86 6.82 5.89
C SER A 337 3.64 7.92 5.17
N PHE A 338 3.86 7.79 3.85
CA PHE A 338 4.60 8.77 3.07
C PHE A 338 3.78 10.03 2.76
N GLU A 339 4.46 11.18 2.71
CA GLU A 339 3.85 12.46 2.32
C GLU A 339 3.25 12.39 0.90
N SER A 340 3.91 11.68 -0.02
CA SER A 340 3.40 11.47 -1.39
C SER A 340 2.03 10.79 -1.41
N THR A 341 1.69 10.00 -0.38
CA THR A 341 0.40 9.30 -0.25
C THR A 341 -0.65 10.08 0.56
N SER A 342 -0.36 11.32 0.97
CA SER A 342 -1.27 12.14 1.79
C SER A 342 -2.65 12.33 1.17
N ALA A 343 -2.74 12.42 -0.16
CA ALA A 343 -4.01 12.50 -0.88
C ALA A 343 -4.96 11.32 -0.61
N ILE A 344 -4.42 10.12 -0.36
CA ILE A 344 -5.21 8.92 -0.05
C ILE A 344 -5.79 9.03 1.37
N LYS A 345 -4.95 9.45 2.34
CA LYS A 345 -5.38 9.68 3.72
C LYS A 345 -6.43 10.80 3.81
N LEU A 346 -6.21 11.90 3.08
CA LEU A 346 -7.17 12.99 2.98
C LEU A 346 -8.50 12.52 2.38
N GLN A 347 -8.48 11.65 1.36
CA GLN A 347 -9.70 11.08 0.79
C GLN A 347 -10.43 10.18 1.82
N ALA A 348 -9.73 9.34 2.58
CA ALA A 348 -10.34 8.52 3.63
C ALA A 348 -10.94 9.37 4.76
N HIS A 349 -10.22 10.40 5.20
CA HIS A 349 -10.68 11.34 6.21
C HIS A 349 -11.90 12.14 5.73
N SER A 350 -11.87 12.63 4.49
CA SER A 350 -13.00 13.32 3.86
C SER A 350 -14.25 12.43 3.87
N SER A 351 -14.11 11.14 3.57
CA SER A 351 -15.22 10.18 3.64
C SER A 351 -15.78 10.02 5.06
N LEU A 352 -14.92 9.94 6.08
CA LEU A 352 -15.36 9.92 7.49
C LEU A 352 -16.16 11.18 7.86
N LEU A 353 -15.67 12.36 7.46
CA LEU A 353 -16.37 13.63 7.72
C LEU A 353 -17.75 13.64 7.04
N ASN A 354 -17.80 13.32 5.75
CA ASN A 354 -19.06 13.29 4.99
C ASN A 354 -20.06 12.26 5.56
N LEU A 355 -19.58 11.11 6.02
CA LEU A 355 -20.42 10.11 6.71
C LEU A 355 -20.96 10.67 8.02
N GLY A 356 -20.11 11.26 8.85
CA GLY A 356 -20.50 11.89 10.12
C GLY A 356 -21.53 13.01 9.92
N GLU A 357 -21.32 13.90 8.95
CA GLU A 357 -22.26 14.97 8.60
C GLU A 357 -23.62 14.42 8.15
N TYR A 358 -23.62 13.37 7.31
CA TYR A 358 -24.86 12.75 6.85
C TYR A 358 -25.63 12.09 7.99
N ILE A 359 -24.95 11.36 8.87
CA ILE A 359 -25.55 10.70 10.04
C ILE A 359 -26.13 11.77 10.97
N HIS A 360 -25.37 12.83 11.28
CA HIS A 360 -25.83 13.94 12.09
C HIS A 360 -27.04 14.67 11.47
N ALA A 361 -27.03 14.92 10.16
CA ALA A 361 -28.17 15.52 9.45
C ALA A 361 -29.41 14.63 9.50
N THR A 362 -29.25 13.30 9.37
CA THR A 362 -30.35 12.33 9.47
C THR A 362 -30.97 12.33 10.87
N LEU A 363 -30.14 12.41 11.92
CA LEU A 363 -30.60 12.52 13.31
C LEU A 363 -31.34 13.84 13.56
N SER A 364 -30.83 14.94 13.01
CA SER A 364 -31.48 16.27 13.11
C SER A 364 -32.83 16.30 12.39
N ASP A 365 -32.92 15.70 11.20
CA ASP A 365 -34.17 15.58 10.43
C ASP A 365 -35.20 14.72 11.19
N PHE A 366 -34.76 13.66 11.86
CA PHE A 366 -35.61 12.84 12.71
C PHE A 366 -36.16 13.62 13.91
N GLU A 367 -35.31 14.37 14.63
CA GLU A 367 -35.75 15.22 15.75
C GLU A 367 -36.81 16.24 15.27
N ALA A 368 -36.53 16.94 14.16
CA ALA A 368 -37.46 17.92 13.59
C ALA A 368 -38.78 17.29 13.16
N ALA A 369 -38.74 16.05 12.63
CA ALA A 369 -39.93 15.30 12.24
C ALA A 369 -40.80 14.91 13.46
N ILE A 370 -40.19 14.56 14.60
CA ILE A 370 -40.93 14.31 15.85
C ILE A 370 -41.62 15.61 16.30
N GLN A 371 -40.86 16.69 16.45
CA GLN A 371 -41.39 17.99 16.93
C GLN A 371 -42.56 18.50 16.08
N LYS A 372 -42.47 18.36 14.76
CA LYS A 372 -43.53 18.80 13.83
C LYS A 372 -44.81 17.97 13.93
N ASN A 373 -44.70 16.66 14.13
CA ASN A 373 -45.84 15.75 14.04
C ASN A 373 -46.56 15.54 15.39
N MET A 374 -45.89 15.80 16.52
CA MET A 374 -46.53 15.83 17.85
C MET A 374 -47.66 16.87 17.96
N SER A 375 -47.58 17.96 17.19
CA SER A 375 -48.55 19.07 17.23
C SER A 375 -49.91 18.79 16.56
N LYS A 376 -50.14 17.61 15.94
CA LYS A 376 -51.20 17.46 14.92
C LYS A 376 -52.37 16.53 15.21
N SER A 377 -52.35 15.66 16.21
CA SER A 377 -53.52 14.82 16.53
C SER A 377 -53.40 14.08 17.87
N PRO A 378 -54.38 14.17 18.78
CA PRO A 378 -54.54 13.16 19.82
C PRO A 378 -54.88 11.81 19.18
N ALA A 379 -54.34 10.71 19.72
CA ALA A 379 -54.68 9.37 19.26
C ALA A 379 -56.19 9.11 19.49
N LEU A 380 -56.91 8.77 18.43
CA LEU A 380 -58.32 8.38 18.52
C LEU A 380 -58.44 7.16 19.45
N GLY A 381 -59.15 7.32 20.57
CA GLY A 381 -59.45 6.23 21.51
C GLY A 381 -58.43 6.01 22.64
N GLY A 382 -57.51 6.94 22.90
CA GLY A 382 -56.64 6.90 24.10
C GLY A 382 -55.51 5.86 24.09
N GLY A 383 -55.22 5.26 22.93
CA GLY A 383 -54.09 4.34 22.74
C GLY A 383 -52.75 5.06 22.47
N ILE A 384 -51.66 4.28 22.43
CA ILE A 384 -50.32 4.79 22.08
C ILE A 384 -50.32 5.24 20.61
N HIS A 385 -49.89 6.48 20.36
CA HIS A 385 -49.84 7.03 19.01
C HIS A 385 -48.82 6.25 18.13
N PRO A 386 -49.13 5.91 16.86
CA PRO A 386 -48.22 5.16 15.99
C PRO A 386 -46.83 5.80 15.83
N LEU A 387 -46.77 7.14 15.84
CA LEU A 387 -45.51 7.90 15.86
C LEU A 387 -44.64 7.56 17.07
N THR A 388 -45.24 7.53 18.27
CA THR A 388 -44.54 7.18 19.52
C THR A 388 -43.93 5.78 19.42
N ARG A 389 -44.69 4.80 18.91
CA ARG A 389 -44.18 3.44 18.69
C ARG A 389 -43.02 3.43 17.69
N SER A 390 -43.18 4.08 16.54
CA SER A 390 -42.15 4.11 15.50
C SER A 390 -40.87 4.81 15.95
N ALA A 391 -40.99 5.92 16.67
CA ALA A 391 -39.86 6.69 17.15
C ALA A 391 -39.12 5.97 18.29
N MET A 392 -39.84 5.35 19.23
CA MET A 392 -39.20 4.53 20.27
C MET A 392 -38.46 3.33 19.68
N ASN A 393 -39.03 2.65 18.68
CA ASN A 393 -38.32 1.57 17.98
C ASN A 393 -37.02 2.07 17.35
N TYR A 394 -37.05 3.23 16.69
CA TYR A 394 -35.86 3.82 16.08
C TYR A 394 -34.81 4.24 17.12
N ILE A 395 -35.23 4.87 18.23
CA ILE A 395 -34.35 5.23 19.35
C ILE A 395 -33.68 4.00 19.96
N SER A 396 -34.44 2.92 20.16
CA SER A 396 -33.90 1.64 20.66
C SER A 396 -32.85 1.05 19.71
N SER A 397 -33.10 1.07 18.40
CA SER A 397 -32.13 0.60 17.40
C SER A 397 -30.89 1.49 17.31
N LEU A 398 -31.00 2.79 17.52
CA LEU A 398 -29.84 3.69 17.58
C LEU A 398 -28.93 3.40 18.79
N ALA A 399 -29.50 2.95 19.90
CA ALA A 399 -28.73 2.63 21.11
C ALA A 399 -27.71 1.49 20.91
N GLU A 400 -27.93 0.61 19.93
CA GLU A 400 -26.99 -0.45 19.56
C GLU A 400 -25.66 0.08 18.99
N TYR A 401 -25.63 1.35 18.55
CA TYR A 401 -24.47 1.99 17.94
C TYR A 401 -23.87 3.13 18.79
N ASP A 402 -23.96 3.03 20.13
CA ASP A 402 -23.50 4.05 21.07
C ASP A 402 -22.05 4.52 20.81
N GLY A 403 -21.12 3.61 20.54
CA GLY A 403 -19.71 3.96 20.28
C GLY A 403 -19.53 4.87 19.07
N THR A 404 -20.15 4.51 17.94
CA THR A 404 -20.09 5.27 16.69
C THR A 404 -20.84 6.60 16.83
N LEU A 405 -22.01 6.61 17.46
CA LEU A 405 -22.77 7.85 17.73
C LEU A 405 -22.02 8.81 18.65
N SER A 406 -21.37 8.30 19.69
CA SER A 406 -20.62 9.13 20.65
C SER A 406 -19.54 9.93 19.93
N THR A 407 -18.81 9.26 19.03
CA THR A 407 -17.75 9.89 18.22
C THR A 407 -18.35 10.97 17.30
N ILE A 408 -19.44 10.66 16.60
CA ILE A 408 -20.07 11.60 15.66
C ILE A 408 -20.67 12.81 16.38
N ILE A 409 -21.39 12.61 17.50
CA ILE A 409 -22.02 13.68 18.28
C ILE A 409 -20.96 14.57 18.95
N ALA A 410 -19.81 14.02 19.34
CA ALA A 410 -18.70 14.82 19.87
C ALA A 410 -18.13 15.77 18.80
N HIS A 411 -18.06 15.34 17.54
CA HIS A 411 -17.60 16.18 16.42
C HIS A 411 -18.64 17.18 15.93
N TYR A 412 -19.92 16.83 15.99
CA TYR A 412 -21.05 17.65 15.57
C TYR A 412 -22.05 17.76 16.72
N PRO A 413 -21.84 18.69 17.67
CA PRO A 413 -22.77 18.87 18.77
C PRO A 413 -24.11 19.38 18.24
N LEU A 414 -25.17 18.63 18.51
CA LEU A 414 -26.52 18.99 18.13
C LEU A 414 -26.94 20.31 18.80
N PRO A 415 -27.74 21.17 18.13
CA PRO A 415 -28.20 22.43 18.70
C PRO A 415 -29.04 22.18 19.96
N ARG A 416 -28.45 22.37 21.15
CA ARG A 416 -29.16 22.26 22.43
C ARG A 416 -30.21 23.37 22.50
N LYS A 417 -31.48 23.05 22.29
CA LYS A 417 -32.58 24.01 22.51
C LYS A 417 -33.08 24.04 23.96
N SER A 418 -32.63 23.15 24.83
CA SER A 418 -32.69 23.25 26.30
C SER A 418 -32.09 21.98 26.90
N PRO A 419 -31.46 22.02 28.10
CA PRO A 419 -31.24 20.80 28.86
C PRO A 419 -32.61 20.19 29.24
N PRO A 420 -32.75 18.85 29.21
CA PRO A 420 -33.97 18.22 29.70
C PRO A 420 -34.17 18.54 31.20
N PRO A 421 -35.42 18.56 31.70
CA PRO A 421 -35.70 18.80 33.11
C PRO A 421 -34.92 17.83 34.01
N GLU A 422 -34.55 18.28 35.21
CA GLU A 422 -33.66 17.59 36.14
C GLU A 422 -34.12 16.24 36.73
N PRO A 423 -35.37 15.73 36.67
CA PRO A 423 -35.69 14.49 37.40
C PRO A 423 -35.22 13.21 36.69
N TYR A 424 -34.59 13.28 35.52
CA TYR A 424 -34.05 12.10 34.82
C TYR A 424 -32.57 11.80 35.15
N TYR A 425 -31.90 12.67 35.94
CA TYR A 425 -30.48 12.53 36.30
C TYR A 425 -30.24 12.14 37.76
N GLU A 426 -31.27 11.91 38.58
CA GLU A 426 -31.08 11.41 39.94
C GLU A 426 -30.68 9.92 39.93
N ASN A 427 -29.39 9.65 39.75
CA ASN A 427 -28.78 8.40 40.18
C ASN A 427 -28.12 8.63 41.56
N PRO A 428 -28.41 7.83 42.62
CA PRO A 428 -27.92 8.09 43.98
C PRO A 428 -26.45 7.74 44.25
N ASN A 429 -25.60 7.49 43.24
CA ASN A 429 -24.21 7.07 43.45
C ASN A 429 -23.20 7.91 42.65
N PRO A 430 -22.31 8.67 43.32
CA PRO A 430 -21.41 9.64 42.67
C PRO A 430 -20.11 9.03 42.10
N THR A 431 -20.08 7.74 41.77
CA THR A 431 -18.84 7.05 41.37
C THR A 431 -18.83 6.36 40.01
N ASP A 432 -19.91 6.38 39.21
CA ASP A 432 -19.89 5.73 37.89
C ASP A 432 -20.46 6.62 36.78
N VAL A 433 -19.59 6.86 35.78
CA VAL A 433 -19.84 7.25 34.39
C VAL A 433 -20.59 8.57 34.18
N SER A 434 -19.86 9.61 33.77
CA SER A 434 -20.47 10.78 33.10
C SER A 434 -21.37 10.29 31.96
N ALA A 435 -22.66 10.62 31.99
CA ALA A 435 -23.61 10.22 30.96
C ALA A 435 -23.04 10.50 29.56
N SER A 436 -22.89 9.44 28.74
CA SER A 436 -22.43 9.54 27.35
C SER A 436 -23.24 10.61 26.60
N ALA A 437 -22.62 11.40 25.74
CA ALA A 437 -23.32 12.44 24.96
C ALA A 437 -24.50 11.84 24.17
N VAL A 438 -24.39 10.57 23.77
CA VAL A 438 -25.45 9.78 23.15
C VAL A 438 -26.61 9.56 24.11
N SER A 439 -26.34 9.12 25.35
CA SER A 439 -27.39 8.90 26.36
C SER A 439 -28.18 10.17 26.66
N VAL A 440 -27.49 11.32 26.73
CA VAL A 440 -28.13 12.65 26.90
C VAL A 440 -29.00 12.98 25.68
N TYR A 441 -28.52 12.71 24.47
CA TYR A 441 -29.28 12.94 23.25
C TYR A 441 -30.50 12.02 23.12
N LEU A 442 -30.36 10.73 23.39
CA LEU A 442 -31.47 9.77 23.36
C LEU A 442 -32.53 10.13 24.42
N ALA A 443 -32.10 10.52 25.62
CA ALA A 443 -33.01 11.02 26.66
C ALA A 443 -33.77 12.28 26.22
N TRP A 444 -33.09 13.20 25.51
CA TRP A 444 -33.74 14.37 24.91
C TRP A 444 -34.78 13.97 23.86
N LEU A 445 -34.48 13.03 22.96
CA LEU A 445 -35.45 12.56 21.97
C LEU A 445 -36.68 11.91 22.62
N ILE A 446 -36.49 11.17 23.72
CA ILE A 446 -37.58 10.61 24.51
C ILE A 446 -38.42 11.73 25.14
N LEU A 447 -37.78 12.76 25.68
CA LEU A 447 -38.48 13.93 26.25
C LEU A 447 -39.31 14.66 25.19
N VAL A 448 -38.77 14.87 23.99
CA VAL A 448 -39.47 15.51 22.86
C VAL A 448 -40.67 14.68 22.37
N LEU A 449 -40.70 13.39 22.68
CA LEU A 449 -41.76 12.46 22.33
C LEU A 449 -42.91 12.42 23.36
N LEU A 450 -42.68 12.89 24.59
CA LEU A 450 -43.69 13.01 25.65
C LEU A 450 -44.47 14.33 25.46
#